data_AF-A0A534VX71-F1
#
_entry.id   AF-A0A534VX71-F1
#
_cell.length_a   1.000
_cell.length_b   1.000
_cell.length_c   1.000
_cell.angle_alpha   90.00
_cell.angle_beta   90.00
_cell.angle_gamma   90.00
#
_symmetry.space_group_name_H-M   'P 1'
#
loop_
_entity.id
_entity.type
_entity.pdbx_description
1 polymer ?
#
loop_
_entity_poly.entity_id
_entity_poly.type
_entity_poly.pdbx_seq_one_letter_code
_entity_poly.pdbx_strand_id
1 'polypeptide(L)'
;MRASVVLALASLLCAAHRSARAAYIDSNLAVSPETQQNGGGCYPQSLRGPITEMLNLINPEWAAIDVDSHLPPESEPVTLHGTVALAKINEGGDFPADHVSDDQNTLIDVDSADMALVATGNVGPHGEEAGTLEWELEIVKYPFFAWAGVGDRLTTVGRWIWDCGHPDPDPLGSCSISAQDCIVDSDCLPGETCVGTVFNYHSEIHPPQAVMVSRTGGGHAFAKRRRGGRRATRTDVWISPDGGGAGDRCVVTHHDNAFDQTTIDCFPLSEPLANVNASNVAFDIPLPPRPPGSLRPRVKVIDQTPAGLRRPRVTTTFVDGAPPVVHAVIDMTTPIAGMLPSRVGKTIFARWLNDTTPMARVRVTVTAIEILNPLKPVHPTAAARQRCSSTSTQDCSATPCPAGETCRTFGGPIAGWEIFLEANGHWQPLAALAGVTTPATIPQGLVFDAAVPVTGGTPHLHATGHSLDCRETMYGMSLNRDIQVFGGDVANCLEAESHDVGELDVTLPASGFPARRHPVSYVTQSIGGDGGQCSSTSSQLCLTNADCPSGETCTVTGGSYKLHYTIARRS
;
A
#
# COMPACT_ATOMS: atom_id res chain seq x y z
N MET A 1 -48.74 -32.84 55.10
CA MET A 1 -48.14 -32.97 53.77
C MET A 1 -48.59 -31.75 52.96
N ARG A 2 -47.71 -30.75 52.84
CA ARG A 2 -48.01 -29.47 52.19
C ARG A 2 -47.49 -29.52 50.75
N ALA A 3 -48.40 -29.38 49.79
CA ALA A 3 -48.06 -29.17 48.39
C ALA A 3 -47.75 -27.68 48.18
N SER A 4 -46.54 -27.38 47.71
CA SER A 4 -46.14 -26.02 47.34
C SER A 4 -46.35 -25.84 45.83
N VAL A 5 -47.26 -24.94 45.49
CA VAL A 5 -47.43 -24.35 44.16
C VAL A 5 -46.30 -23.35 43.96
N VAL A 6 -45.46 -23.54 42.94
CA VAL A 6 -44.47 -22.53 42.50
C VAL A 6 -45.09 -21.75 41.36
N LEU A 7 -45.39 -20.48 41.65
CA LEU A 7 -45.86 -19.48 40.70
C LEU A 7 -44.66 -18.84 40.00
N ALA A 8 -44.81 -18.62 38.70
CA ALA A 8 -43.83 -18.00 37.82
C ALA A 8 -43.49 -16.55 38.20
N LEU A 9 -42.20 -16.18 38.12
CA LEU A 9 -41.77 -14.83 37.81
C LEU A 9 -40.86 -14.89 36.58
N ALA A 10 -41.43 -14.51 35.44
CA ALA A 10 -40.67 -14.06 34.28
C ALA A 10 -40.31 -12.58 34.51
N SER A 11 -39.03 -12.28 34.63
CA SER A 11 -38.52 -10.91 34.64
C SER A 11 -37.55 -10.77 33.48
N LEU A 12 -37.95 -9.93 32.52
CA LEU A 12 -37.18 -9.52 31.36
C LEU A 12 -35.78 -9.03 31.79
N LEU A 13 -34.74 -9.75 31.40
CA LEU A 13 -33.40 -9.20 31.22
C LEU A 13 -33.30 -8.66 29.79
N CYS A 14 -33.72 -7.41 29.58
CA CYS A 14 -33.16 -6.61 28.51
C CYS A 14 -31.71 -6.28 28.90
N ALA A 15 -30.80 -7.23 28.68
CA ALA A 15 -29.37 -6.94 28.69
C ALA A 15 -29.09 -6.06 27.48
N ALA A 16 -29.05 -4.74 27.69
CA ALA A 16 -28.40 -3.83 26.78
C ALA A 16 -26.97 -4.36 26.58
N HIS A 17 -26.72 -4.99 25.42
CA HIS A 17 -25.38 -5.25 24.94
C HIS A 17 -24.75 -3.88 24.67
N ARG A 18 -24.19 -3.27 25.71
CA ARG A 18 -23.08 -2.33 25.50
C ARG A 18 -21.99 -3.20 24.92
N SER A 19 -21.87 -3.18 23.60
CA SER A 19 -20.70 -3.68 22.90
C SER A 19 -19.52 -2.96 23.55
N ALA A 20 -18.75 -3.67 24.39
CA ALA A 20 -17.47 -3.16 24.80
C ALA A 20 -16.70 -3.00 23.50
N ARG A 21 -16.46 -1.75 23.08
CA ARG A 21 -15.50 -1.49 22.01
C ARG A 21 -14.24 -2.25 22.41
N ALA A 22 -13.73 -3.12 21.54
CA ALA A 22 -12.40 -3.67 21.74
C ALA A 22 -11.45 -2.47 21.98
N ALA A 23 -10.66 -2.54 23.05
CA ALA A 23 -9.67 -1.51 23.32
C ALA A 23 -8.58 -1.61 22.24
N TYR A 24 -8.10 -0.46 21.78
CA TYR A 24 -6.92 -0.37 20.92
C TYR A 24 -5.70 -0.95 21.63
N ILE A 25 -4.74 -1.49 20.88
CA ILE A 25 -3.44 -1.86 21.43
C ILE A 25 -2.62 -0.61 21.72
N ASP A 26 -1.93 -0.57 22.86
CA ASP A 26 -1.11 0.58 23.26
C ASP A 26 0.19 0.62 22.44
N SER A 27 0.40 1.68 21.66
CA SER A 27 1.58 1.88 20.81
C SER A 27 2.89 1.93 21.60
N ASN A 28 2.85 2.26 22.90
CA ASN A 28 4.05 2.23 23.74
C ASN A 28 4.57 0.79 23.97
N LEU A 29 3.77 -0.24 23.70
CA LEU A 29 4.21 -1.62 23.78
C LEU A 29 5.31 -1.94 22.76
N ALA A 30 5.35 -1.23 21.62
CA ALA A 30 6.38 -1.42 20.59
C ALA A 30 7.81 -1.29 21.14
N VAL A 31 8.02 -0.43 22.15
CA VAL A 31 9.33 -0.17 22.77
C VAL A 31 9.44 -0.74 24.19
N SER A 32 8.51 -1.59 24.60
CA SER A 32 8.55 -2.20 25.93
C SER A 32 9.72 -3.18 26.07
N PRO A 33 10.38 -3.27 27.23
CA PRO A 33 11.43 -4.26 27.47
C PRO A 33 10.98 -5.70 27.20
N GLU A 34 9.71 -6.01 27.46
CA GLU A 34 9.11 -7.30 27.18
C GLU A 34 9.04 -7.60 25.69
N THR A 35 8.65 -6.62 24.86
CA THR A 35 8.53 -6.81 23.40
C THR A 35 9.91 -6.81 22.73
N GLN A 36 10.85 -6.00 23.24
CA GLN A 36 12.24 -5.98 22.77
C GLN A 36 13.03 -7.23 23.20
N GLN A 37 12.48 -8.06 24.10
CA GLN A 37 13.14 -9.28 24.52
C GLN A 37 13.35 -10.22 23.32
N ASN A 38 14.60 -10.69 23.16
CA ASN A 38 15.02 -11.56 22.05
C ASN A 38 14.92 -10.92 20.66
N GLY A 39 14.97 -9.59 20.55
CA GLY A 39 15.02 -8.89 19.27
C GLY A 39 13.65 -8.66 18.60
N GLY A 40 12.57 -8.60 19.38
CA GLY A 40 11.30 -8.04 18.91
C GLY A 40 11.27 -6.52 19.06
N GLY A 41 10.10 -5.92 18.83
CA GLY A 41 9.83 -4.50 19.08
C GLY A 41 10.59 -3.53 18.18
N CYS A 42 10.36 -2.25 18.43
CA CYS A 42 10.94 -1.11 17.71
C CYS A 42 12.04 -0.44 18.52
N TYR A 43 12.98 0.19 17.83
CA TYR A 43 14.15 0.83 18.43
C TYR A 43 14.24 2.28 17.92
N PRO A 44 13.80 3.29 18.71
CA PRO A 44 13.75 4.66 18.24
C PRO A 44 15.15 5.28 18.12
N GLN A 45 15.26 6.28 17.25
CA GLN A 45 16.41 7.18 17.19
C GLN A 45 16.32 8.29 18.24
N SER A 46 17.46 8.81 18.69
CA SER A 46 17.52 9.97 19.58
C SER A 46 17.27 11.28 18.82
N LEU A 47 16.84 12.34 19.53
CA LEU A 47 16.59 13.66 18.93
C LEU A 47 17.86 14.32 18.38
N ARG A 48 19.02 13.96 18.92
CA ARG A 48 20.31 14.63 18.65
C ARG A 48 21.44 13.66 18.29
N GLY A 49 21.08 12.43 17.96
CA GLY A 49 22.02 11.38 17.60
C GLY A 49 22.74 11.65 16.28
N PRO A 50 23.83 10.92 16.00
CA PRO A 50 24.40 10.89 14.66
C PRO A 50 23.39 10.30 13.67
N ILE A 51 23.49 10.70 12.40
CA ILE A 51 22.64 10.20 11.31
C ILE A 51 22.59 8.67 11.21
N THR A 52 23.65 7.98 11.65
CA THR A 52 23.72 6.51 11.67
C THR A 52 22.70 5.86 12.58
N GLU A 53 22.07 6.59 13.50
CA GLU A 53 20.96 6.08 14.32
C GLU A 53 19.69 5.81 13.50
N MET A 54 19.58 6.31 12.25
CA MET A 54 18.52 5.89 11.32
C MET A 54 18.50 4.37 11.10
N LEU A 55 19.66 3.70 11.26
CA LEU A 55 19.75 2.24 11.13
C LEU A 55 18.95 1.51 12.21
N ASN A 56 18.61 2.16 13.33
CA ASN A 56 17.73 1.59 14.34
C ASN A 56 16.30 1.44 13.82
N LEU A 57 15.84 2.38 12.99
CA LEU A 57 14.48 2.40 12.45
C LEU A 57 14.23 1.27 11.46
N ILE A 58 15.29 0.73 10.86
CA ILE A 58 15.22 -0.42 9.94
C ILE A 58 15.68 -1.74 10.57
N ASN A 59 15.91 -1.78 11.89
CA ASN A 59 16.46 -2.93 12.59
C ASN A 59 15.60 -3.35 13.81
N PRO A 60 14.48 -4.05 13.59
CA PRO A 60 13.84 -4.26 12.29
C PRO A 60 12.90 -3.09 11.95
N GLU A 61 12.67 -2.82 10.67
CA GLU A 61 11.64 -1.84 10.24
C GLU A 61 10.23 -2.32 10.57
N TRP A 62 9.98 -3.63 10.47
CA TRP A 62 8.66 -4.21 10.77
C TRP A 62 8.75 -5.29 11.83
N ALA A 63 8.40 -4.92 13.07
CA ALA A 63 8.40 -5.84 14.20
C ALA A 63 7.03 -6.49 14.41
N ALA A 64 6.98 -7.81 14.58
CA ALA A 64 5.72 -8.50 14.88
C ALA A 64 5.14 -8.04 16.24
N ILE A 65 3.84 -7.72 16.27
CA ILE A 65 3.14 -7.30 17.50
C ILE A 65 2.90 -8.47 18.44
N ASP A 66 2.40 -9.58 17.90
CA ASP A 66 2.10 -10.79 18.64
C ASP A 66 2.81 -11.97 18.00
N VAL A 67 3.80 -12.50 18.71
CA VAL A 67 4.57 -13.68 18.30
C VAL A 67 4.00 -14.98 18.90
N ASP A 68 2.96 -14.91 19.74
CA ASP A 68 2.37 -16.04 20.46
C ASP A 68 3.43 -16.96 21.11
N SER A 69 3.61 -18.18 20.59
CA SER A 69 4.57 -19.17 21.09
C SER A 69 5.90 -19.19 20.32
N HIS A 70 6.07 -18.27 19.38
CA HIS A 70 7.23 -18.16 18.51
C HIS A 70 8.29 -17.18 19.05
N LEU A 71 9.37 -17.01 18.30
CA LEU A 71 10.37 -15.97 18.52
C LEU A 71 10.34 -15.00 17.32
N PRO A 72 10.52 -13.68 17.54
CA PRO A 72 10.71 -12.73 16.46
C PRO A 72 11.76 -13.22 15.45
N PRO A 73 11.56 -13.05 14.13
CA PRO A 73 10.44 -12.34 13.49
C PRO A 73 9.19 -13.19 13.21
N GLU A 74 9.16 -14.46 13.66
CA GLU A 74 8.01 -15.35 13.43
C GLU A 74 6.77 -14.88 14.18
N SER A 75 5.64 -14.86 13.48
CA SER A 75 4.32 -14.63 14.07
C SER A 75 3.24 -15.38 13.29
N GLU A 76 2.12 -15.65 13.96
CA GLU A 76 0.94 -16.13 13.26
C GLU A 76 0.28 -14.98 12.50
N PRO A 77 -0.18 -15.18 11.26
CA PRO A 77 -0.86 -14.14 10.53
C PRO A 77 -2.27 -13.89 11.10
N VAL A 78 -2.70 -12.63 11.09
CA VAL A 78 -4.07 -12.25 11.48
C VAL A 78 -4.95 -12.06 10.26
N THR A 79 -6.27 -12.10 10.46
CA THR A 79 -7.24 -11.72 9.43
C THR A 79 -7.84 -10.36 9.76
N LEU A 80 -7.90 -9.47 8.79
CA LEU A 80 -8.48 -8.14 8.90
C LEU A 80 -9.58 -7.95 7.85
N HIS A 81 -10.67 -7.32 8.26
CA HIS A 81 -11.78 -6.89 7.41
C HIS A 81 -11.97 -5.38 7.51
N GLY A 82 -12.31 -4.76 6.40
CA GLY A 82 -12.61 -3.33 6.40
C GLY A 82 -13.08 -2.80 5.06
N THR A 83 -13.18 -1.48 5.00
CA THR A 83 -13.47 -0.74 3.78
C THR A 83 -12.25 0.09 3.42
N VAL A 84 -11.86 0.09 2.16
CA VAL A 84 -10.73 0.88 1.69
C VAL A 84 -11.11 2.36 1.75
N ALA A 85 -10.37 3.13 2.53
CA ALA A 85 -10.49 4.58 2.63
C ALA A 85 -9.67 5.27 1.54
N LEU A 86 -8.46 4.79 1.29
CA LEU A 86 -7.52 5.28 0.28
C LEU A 86 -6.65 4.14 -0.23
N ALA A 87 -6.21 4.22 -1.48
CA ALA A 87 -5.17 3.37 -2.03
C ALA A 87 -4.23 4.23 -2.86
N LYS A 88 -2.97 4.31 -2.44
CA LYS A 88 -1.93 5.11 -3.10
C LYS A 88 -0.60 4.33 -3.18
N ILE A 89 0.43 4.92 -3.76
CA ILE A 89 1.81 4.43 -3.56
C ILE A 89 2.48 5.26 -2.47
N ASN A 90 3.58 4.78 -1.89
CA ASN A 90 4.41 5.65 -1.05
C ASN A 90 5.09 6.71 -1.94
N GLU A 91 4.65 7.97 -1.81
CA GLU A 91 5.06 9.07 -2.70
C GLU A 91 6.40 9.70 -2.28
N GLY A 92 6.76 9.58 -0.99
CA GLY A 92 8.08 9.97 -0.46
C GLY A 92 9.16 8.91 -0.69
N GLY A 93 8.74 7.71 -1.10
CA GLY A 93 9.55 6.53 -1.34
C GLY A 93 9.89 5.75 -0.07
N ASP A 94 10.23 4.48 -0.25
CA ASP A 94 10.60 3.52 0.81
C ASP A 94 12.10 3.34 0.98
N PHE A 95 12.53 2.86 2.14
CA PHE A 95 13.96 2.68 2.37
C PHE A 95 14.50 1.66 1.36
N PRO A 96 15.46 2.01 0.49
CA PRO A 96 15.72 1.16 -0.67
C PRO A 96 16.53 -0.10 -0.35
N ALA A 97 17.11 -0.18 0.85
CA ALA A 97 18.03 -1.24 1.22
C ALA A 97 17.37 -2.45 1.90
N ASP A 98 16.08 -2.38 2.20
CA ASP A 98 15.20 -3.47 2.62
C ASP A 98 14.09 -3.74 1.59
N HIS A 99 13.78 -2.83 0.67
CA HIS A 99 12.75 -3.00 -0.38
C HIS A 99 13.28 -3.43 -1.76
N VAL A 100 12.44 -4.01 -2.63
CA VAL A 100 12.72 -4.16 -4.09
C VAL A 100 11.96 -3.18 -5.00
N SER A 101 10.97 -2.46 -4.48
CA SER A 101 10.32 -1.27 -5.03
C SER A 101 9.58 -0.55 -3.92
N ASP A 102 9.04 0.64 -4.18
CA ASP A 102 8.09 1.26 -3.26
C ASP A 102 6.86 0.38 -3.03
N ASP A 103 6.19 0.67 -1.92
CA ASP A 103 4.95 0.08 -1.50
C ASP A 103 3.73 0.69 -2.17
N GLN A 104 2.73 -0.16 -2.31
CA GLN A 104 1.37 0.26 -2.57
C GLN A 104 0.59 0.21 -1.26
N ASN A 105 0.28 1.40 -0.75
CA ASN A 105 -0.36 1.62 0.53
C ASN A 105 -1.88 1.60 0.37
N THR A 106 -2.56 0.80 1.17
CA THR A 106 -4.03 0.73 1.25
C THR A 106 -4.47 1.05 2.66
N LEU A 107 -5.08 2.22 2.84
CA LEU A 107 -5.64 2.66 4.11
C LEU A 107 -7.04 2.07 4.31
N ILE A 108 -7.27 1.47 5.48
CA ILE A 108 -8.48 0.68 5.76
C ILE A 108 -9.25 1.25 6.94
N ASP A 109 -10.53 1.58 6.70
CA ASP A 109 -11.53 1.70 7.74
C ASP A 109 -11.85 0.30 8.28
N VAL A 110 -11.26 -0.05 9.42
CA VAL A 110 -11.34 -1.38 10.03
C VAL A 110 -12.75 -1.67 10.52
N ASP A 111 -13.23 -2.90 10.30
CA ASP A 111 -14.51 -3.36 10.81
C ASP A 111 -14.49 -3.41 12.34
N SER A 112 -15.66 -3.17 12.96
CA SER A 112 -15.78 -3.14 14.42
C SER A 112 -15.35 -4.42 15.14
N ALA A 113 -15.37 -5.57 14.44
CA ALA A 113 -14.95 -6.86 14.97
C ALA A 113 -13.42 -6.98 15.11
N ASP A 114 -12.67 -6.22 14.32
CA ASP A 114 -11.22 -6.35 14.18
C ASP A 114 -10.47 -5.15 14.81
N MET A 115 -11.18 -4.24 15.49
CA MET A 115 -10.60 -3.04 16.12
C MET A 115 -9.54 -3.34 17.19
N ALA A 116 -9.44 -4.58 17.67
CA ALA A 116 -8.36 -5.01 18.56
C ALA A 116 -6.98 -5.04 17.86
N LEU A 117 -6.96 -5.04 16.52
CA LEU A 117 -5.74 -4.98 15.71
C LEU A 117 -5.22 -3.56 15.51
N VAL A 118 -6.00 -2.54 15.89
CA VAL A 118 -5.70 -1.13 15.70
C VAL A 118 -4.98 -0.59 16.93
N ALA A 119 -3.85 0.08 16.74
CA ALA A 119 -3.10 0.69 17.82
C ALA A 119 -3.60 2.08 18.19
N THR A 120 -3.16 2.59 19.34
CA THR A 120 -3.47 3.97 19.76
C THR A 120 -2.89 5.00 18.79
N GLY A 121 -1.75 4.71 18.16
CA GLY A 121 -1.10 5.52 17.13
C GLY A 121 -2.00 5.75 15.92
N ASN A 122 -2.63 4.68 15.42
CA ASN A 122 -3.61 4.74 14.32
C ASN A 122 -4.84 5.62 14.60
N VAL A 123 -5.08 6.06 15.83
CA VAL A 123 -6.27 6.86 16.20
C VAL A 123 -5.91 8.33 16.49
N GLY A 124 -4.62 8.63 16.60
CA GLY A 124 -4.09 9.98 16.79
C GLY A 124 -4.16 10.82 15.50
N PRO A 125 -3.90 12.14 15.57
CA PRO A 125 -3.86 13.02 14.40
C PRO A 125 -2.53 12.94 13.63
N HIS A 126 -1.73 11.89 13.84
CA HIS A 126 -0.39 11.73 13.28
C HIS A 126 -0.42 10.76 12.11
N GLY A 127 0.43 11.00 11.11
CA GLY A 127 0.48 10.19 9.90
C GLY A 127 -0.64 10.45 8.91
N GLU A 128 -0.48 9.91 7.70
CA GLU A 128 -1.52 9.91 6.67
C GLU A 128 -2.57 8.83 6.96
N GLU A 129 -2.23 7.89 7.82
CA GLU A 129 -2.98 6.73 8.26
C GLU A 129 -3.97 7.09 9.38
N ALA A 130 -3.93 8.32 9.91
CA ALA A 130 -4.74 8.77 11.04
C ALA A 130 -6.23 8.39 10.91
N GLY A 131 -6.68 7.49 11.80
CA GLY A 131 -8.04 6.95 11.84
C GLY A 131 -8.25 5.66 11.03
N THR A 132 -7.21 5.13 10.41
CA THR A 132 -7.21 3.92 9.57
C THR A 132 -6.08 2.98 9.96
N LEU A 133 -6.15 1.74 9.47
CA LEU A 133 -5.04 0.79 9.55
C LEU A 133 -4.46 0.62 8.15
N GLU A 134 -3.13 0.66 8.08
CA GLU A 134 -2.41 0.52 6.83
C GLU A 134 -2.13 -0.95 6.46
N TRP A 135 -2.21 -1.20 5.17
CA TRP A 135 -1.87 -2.44 4.51
C TRP A 135 -0.95 -2.07 3.37
N GLU A 136 0.20 -2.70 3.26
CA GLU A 136 1.14 -2.37 2.20
C GLU A 136 1.76 -3.63 1.59
N LEU A 137 2.10 -3.49 0.32
CA LEU A 137 2.82 -4.50 -0.43
C LEU A 137 3.51 -3.83 -1.60
N GLU A 138 4.81 -4.11 -1.72
CA GLU A 138 5.63 -3.60 -2.80
C GLU A 138 4.96 -3.72 -4.17
N ILE A 139 4.98 -2.63 -4.95
CA ILE A 139 4.31 -2.48 -6.25
C ILE A 139 4.63 -3.66 -7.17
N VAL A 140 5.89 -4.10 -7.22
CA VAL A 140 6.32 -5.19 -8.10
C VAL A 140 5.87 -6.59 -7.62
N LYS A 141 5.38 -6.70 -6.39
CA LYS A 141 4.86 -7.94 -5.77
C LYS A 141 3.34 -8.01 -5.80
N TYR A 142 2.68 -6.87 -5.98
CA TYR A 142 1.23 -6.76 -5.99
C TYR A 142 0.66 -6.58 -7.42
N PRO A 143 -0.03 -7.58 -8.01
CA PRO A 143 -0.57 -7.41 -9.35
C PRO A 143 -1.74 -6.42 -9.41
N PHE A 144 -1.68 -5.45 -10.33
CA PHE A 144 -2.68 -4.37 -10.52
C PHE A 144 -4.15 -4.83 -10.63
N PHE A 145 -4.43 -6.06 -11.06
CA PHE A 145 -5.82 -6.54 -11.13
C PHE A 145 -6.46 -6.70 -9.75
N ALA A 146 -5.65 -6.84 -8.70
CA ALA A 146 -6.06 -7.05 -7.33
C ALA A 146 -6.07 -5.75 -6.51
N TRP A 147 -5.24 -4.75 -6.88
CA TRP A 147 -5.13 -3.42 -6.23
C TRP A 147 -6.48 -2.81 -5.88
N ALA A 148 -6.63 -2.39 -4.62
CA ALA A 148 -7.91 -1.94 -4.11
C ALA A 148 -8.26 -0.52 -4.57
N GLY A 149 -9.54 -0.18 -4.58
CA GLY A 149 -10.02 1.19 -4.81
C GLY A 149 -10.87 1.67 -3.65
N VAL A 150 -11.00 2.99 -3.51
CA VAL A 150 -11.82 3.62 -2.46
C VAL A 150 -13.24 3.04 -2.42
N GLY A 151 -13.70 2.68 -1.23
CA GLY A 151 -15.01 2.09 -0.99
C GLY A 151 -15.11 0.59 -1.26
N ASP A 152 -14.02 -0.07 -1.69
CA ASP A 152 -13.99 -1.52 -1.80
C ASP A 152 -14.03 -2.18 -0.43
N ARG A 153 -14.68 -3.36 -0.38
CA ARG A 153 -14.60 -4.23 0.79
C ARG A 153 -13.36 -5.08 0.71
N LEU A 154 -12.54 -5.06 1.76
CA LEU A 154 -11.29 -5.79 1.83
C LEU A 154 -11.35 -6.86 2.91
N THR A 155 -10.80 -8.02 2.59
CA THR A 155 -10.41 -9.05 3.56
C THR A 155 -8.96 -9.40 3.26
N THR A 156 -8.10 -9.36 4.27
CA THR A 156 -6.68 -9.66 4.13
C THR A 156 -6.23 -10.59 5.23
N VAL A 157 -5.19 -11.37 4.94
CA VAL A 157 -4.46 -12.20 5.89
C VAL A 157 -3.00 -11.85 5.75
N GLY A 158 -2.31 -11.54 6.84
CA GLY A 158 -0.92 -11.07 6.80
C GLY A 158 -0.27 -10.98 8.18
N ARG A 159 1.00 -10.60 8.19
CA ARG A 159 1.73 -10.31 9.44
C ARG A 159 1.14 -9.05 10.07
N TRP A 160 0.92 -9.08 11.38
CA TRP A 160 0.49 -7.93 12.16
C TRP A 160 1.71 -7.34 12.86
N ILE A 161 2.08 -6.14 12.46
CA ILE A 161 3.37 -5.54 12.81
C ILE A 161 3.20 -4.14 13.42
N TRP A 162 4.21 -3.74 14.19
CA TRP A 162 4.53 -2.35 14.45
C TRP A 162 5.40 -1.86 13.30
N ASP A 163 5.03 -0.73 12.70
CA ASP A 163 5.91 -0.01 11.79
C ASP A 163 6.91 0.77 12.63
N CYS A 164 8.14 0.25 12.72
CA CYS A 164 9.22 0.80 13.50
C CYS A 164 9.94 1.96 12.80
N GLY A 165 9.68 2.17 11.50
CA GLY A 165 10.18 3.29 10.71
C GLY A 165 9.63 4.63 11.22
N HIS A 166 8.40 4.63 11.74
CA HIS A 166 7.66 5.84 12.11
C HIS A 166 7.27 5.87 13.60
N PRO A 167 8.21 6.19 14.51
CA PRO A 167 7.97 6.19 15.95
C PRO A 167 7.03 7.30 16.44
N ASP A 168 6.92 8.40 15.70
CA ASP A 168 6.04 9.56 15.92
C ASP A 168 5.80 9.92 17.41
N PRO A 169 6.85 10.23 18.18
CA PRO A 169 6.69 10.52 19.59
C PRO A 169 5.94 11.86 19.81
N ASP A 170 4.72 11.78 20.35
CA ASP A 170 3.93 12.95 20.75
C ASP A 170 3.03 12.62 21.98
N PRO A 171 3.22 13.30 23.12
CA PRO A 171 4.28 14.29 23.39
C PRO A 171 5.67 13.64 23.47
N LEU A 172 6.68 14.46 23.17
CA LEU A 172 8.06 14.17 23.57
C LEU A 172 8.15 14.04 25.09
N GLY A 173 9.13 13.26 25.56
CA GLY A 173 9.48 13.16 26.96
C GLY A 173 10.29 14.35 27.45
N SER A 174 10.57 14.34 28.75
CA SER A 174 11.42 15.33 29.41
C SER A 174 12.46 14.63 30.28
N CYS A 175 13.72 15.05 30.18
CA CYS A 175 14.79 14.51 31.01
C CYS A 175 14.53 14.80 32.49
N SER A 176 14.67 13.76 33.31
CA SER A 176 14.18 13.76 34.69
C SER A 176 14.74 14.83 35.64
N ILE A 177 15.86 15.49 35.29
CA ILE A 177 16.46 16.58 36.09
C ILE A 177 16.54 17.89 35.30
N SER A 178 17.08 17.85 34.08
CA SER A 178 17.30 19.04 33.25
C SER A 178 16.04 19.58 32.58
N ALA A 179 14.97 18.77 32.53
CA ALA A 179 13.72 19.05 31.84
C ALA A 179 13.88 19.35 30.33
N GLN A 180 14.97 18.89 29.72
CA GLN A 180 15.19 18.95 28.28
C GLN A 180 14.27 17.95 27.56
N ASP A 181 13.75 18.29 26.38
CA ASP A 181 13.05 17.33 25.52
C ASP A 181 13.93 16.12 25.19
N CYS A 182 13.32 14.94 25.20
CA CYS A 182 13.95 13.66 24.91
C CYS A 182 12.96 12.66 24.30
N ILE A 183 13.49 11.67 23.58
CA ILE A 183 12.76 10.46 23.17
C ILE A 183 13.31 9.27 23.95
N VAL A 184 14.64 9.20 24.08
CA VAL A 184 15.38 8.13 24.75
C VAL A 184 16.34 8.69 25.80
N ASP A 185 16.84 7.84 26.70
CA ASP A 185 17.77 8.25 27.77
C ASP A 185 19.05 8.91 27.23
N SER A 186 19.49 8.57 26.02
CA SER A 186 20.70 9.12 25.39
C SER A 186 20.55 10.59 24.97
N ASP A 187 19.32 11.11 24.89
CA ASP A 187 19.08 12.55 24.72
C ASP A 187 19.38 13.36 25.99
N CYS A 188 19.45 12.69 27.14
CA CYS A 188 19.60 13.30 28.45
C CYS A 188 21.06 13.33 28.92
N LEU A 189 21.36 14.18 29.90
CA LEU A 189 22.68 14.21 30.53
C LEU A 189 22.96 12.88 31.25
N PRO A 190 24.23 12.45 31.36
CA PRO A 190 24.57 11.20 32.05
C PRO A 190 23.98 11.12 33.46
N GLY A 191 23.19 10.07 33.72
CA GLY A 191 22.50 9.83 35.00
C GLY A 191 21.07 10.36 35.07
N GLU A 192 20.59 11.01 34.02
CA GLU A 192 19.17 11.33 33.81
C GLU A 192 18.49 10.24 32.97
N THR A 193 17.16 10.20 33.03
CA THR A 193 16.32 9.29 32.24
C THR A 193 15.27 10.11 31.52
N CYS A 194 14.91 9.69 30.32
CA CYS A 194 13.79 10.27 29.60
C CYS A 194 12.48 9.78 30.22
N VAL A 195 11.59 10.71 30.59
CA VAL A 195 10.29 10.36 31.18
C VAL A 195 9.15 11.05 30.44
N GLY A 196 8.05 10.33 30.25
CA GLY A 196 6.81 10.91 29.70
C GLY A 196 6.71 10.93 28.17
N THR A 197 7.68 10.37 27.44
CA THR A 197 7.52 10.12 26.00
C THR A 197 6.32 9.21 25.77
N VAL A 198 5.47 9.57 24.81
CA VAL A 198 4.41 8.71 24.30
C VAL A 198 4.72 8.43 22.84
N PHE A 199 4.88 7.15 22.51
CA PHE A 199 5.10 6.73 21.13
C PHE A 199 3.76 6.49 20.43
N ASN A 200 3.68 6.87 19.15
CA ASN A 200 2.50 6.71 18.32
C ASN A 200 2.73 5.73 17.16
N TYR A 201 3.58 4.71 17.36
CA TYR A 201 3.74 3.61 16.40
C TYR A 201 2.39 3.09 15.91
N HIS A 202 2.28 2.96 14.60
CA HIS A 202 1.12 2.40 13.93
C HIS A 202 1.19 0.88 13.96
N SER A 203 0.03 0.23 14.09
CA SER A 203 -0.10 -1.18 13.76
C SER A 203 -0.61 -1.34 12.33
N GLU A 204 -0.13 -2.38 11.66
CA GLU A 204 -0.35 -2.57 10.22
C GLU A 204 -0.46 -4.04 9.83
N ILE A 205 -0.93 -4.28 8.60
CA ILE A 205 -0.79 -5.57 7.94
C ILE A 205 0.31 -5.47 6.87
N HIS A 206 1.54 -5.76 7.27
CA HIS A 206 2.70 -5.68 6.40
C HIS A 206 3.67 -6.88 6.57
N PRO A 207 3.97 -7.66 5.51
CA PRO A 207 3.23 -7.73 4.27
C PRO A 207 2.04 -8.71 4.41
N PRO A 208 1.05 -8.57 3.53
CA PRO A 208 -0.03 -9.52 3.38
C PRO A 208 0.43 -10.80 2.67
N GLN A 209 -0.10 -11.93 3.14
CA GLN A 209 0.04 -13.21 2.44
C GLN A 209 -1.17 -13.54 1.57
N ALA A 210 -2.33 -12.93 1.84
CA ALA A 210 -3.53 -13.02 1.02
C ALA A 210 -4.36 -11.74 1.10
N VAL A 211 -4.89 -11.28 -0.04
CA VAL A 211 -5.82 -10.15 -0.11
C VAL A 211 -6.99 -10.48 -1.02
N MET A 212 -8.18 -10.08 -0.59
CA MET A 212 -9.45 -10.25 -1.29
C MET A 212 -10.18 -8.91 -1.35
N VAL A 213 -10.17 -8.27 -2.53
CA VAL A 213 -10.81 -6.97 -2.75
C VAL A 213 -12.13 -7.15 -3.48
N SER A 214 -13.23 -6.83 -2.80
CA SER A 214 -14.60 -6.94 -3.27
C SER A 214 -15.20 -5.59 -3.68
N ARG A 215 -15.21 -5.34 -4.99
CA ARG A 215 -15.84 -4.20 -5.65
C ARG A 215 -17.33 -4.42 -5.80
N THR A 216 -18.12 -3.61 -5.12
CA THR A 216 -19.59 -3.64 -5.24
C THR A 216 -20.10 -2.59 -6.24
N GLY A 217 -21.36 -2.66 -6.64
CA GLY A 217 -21.98 -1.62 -7.48
C GLY A 217 -21.75 -1.76 -9.00
N GLY A 218 -20.68 -2.42 -9.43
CA GLY A 218 -20.37 -2.68 -10.85
C GLY A 218 -21.27 -3.73 -11.53
N GLY A 219 -21.03 -3.96 -12.83
CA GLY A 219 -21.75 -4.93 -13.66
C GLY A 219 -20.85 -5.98 -14.31
N HIS A 220 -21.35 -7.21 -14.42
CA HIS A 220 -20.66 -8.28 -15.16
C HIS A 220 -21.58 -9.01 -16.14
N ALA A 221 -21.06 -9.25 -17.36
CA ALA A 221 -21.73 -10.01 -18.40
C ALA A 221 -21.30 -11.48 -18.38
N PHE A 222 -22.10 -12.34 -17.73
CA PHE A 222 -21.86 -13.79 -17.70
C PHE A 222 -22.08 -14.49 -19.06
N ALA A 223 -22.69 -13.81 -20.03
CA ALA A 223 -22.95 -14.33 -21.38
C ALA A 223 -22.78 -13.23 -22.43
N LYS A 224 -22.31 -13.59 -23.63
CA LYS A 224 -22.01 -12.64 -24.73
C LYS A 224 -23.21 -11.77 -25.18
N ARG A 225 -24.46 -12.18 -24.88
CA ARG A 225 -25.69 -11.55 -25.39
C ARG A 225 -26.13 -10.27 -24.65
N ARG A 226 -25.71 -10.03 -23.40
CA ARG A 226 -26.12 -8.83 -22.63
C ARG A 226 -24.98 -7.82 -22.54
N ARG A 227 -25.07 -6.73 -23.29
CA ARG A 227 -24.10 -5.63 -23.28
C ARG A 227 -24.19 -4.90 -21.93
N GLY A 228 -23.07 -4.70 -21.24
CA GLY A 228 -23.00 -4.12 -19.88
C GLY A 228 -23.29 -5.10 -18.71
N GLY A 229 -23.87 -6.26 -18.99
CA GLY A 229 -24.08 -7.30 -17.97
C GLY A 229 -25.25 -7.03 -17.01
N ARG A 230 -25.14 -7.55 -15.79
CA ARG A 230 -26.05 -7.28 -14.66
C ARG A 230 -25.21 -6.88 -13.46
N ARG A 231 -25.81 -6.19 -12.48
CA ARG A 231 -25.12 -5.84 -11.23
C ARG A 231 -24.50 -7.10 -10.60
N ALA A 232 -23.23 -6.98 -10.23
CA ALA A 232 -22.42 -8.07 -9.71
C ALA A 232 -21.35 -7.49 -8.78
N THR A 233 -20.95 -8.26 -7.78
CA THR A 233 -19.72 -7.99 -7.05
C THR A 233 -18.57 -8.65 -7.81
N ARG A 234 -17.46 -7.93 -7.98
CA ARG A 234 -16.18 -8.45 -8.47
C ARG A 234 -15.24 -8.55 -7.27
N THR A 235 -14.80 -9.76 -6.95
CA THR A 235 -13.78 -10.00 -5.92
C THR A 235 -12.50 -10.44 -6.59
N ASP A 236 -11.44 -9.65 -6.48
CA ASP A 236 -10.10 -10.02 -6.93
C ASP A 236 -9.30 -10.54 -5.74
N VAL A 237 -8.59 -11.64 -5.97
CA VAL A 237 -7.86 -12.37 -4.94
C VAL A 237 -6.43 -12.53 -5.38
N TRP A 238 -5.50 -12.21 -4.48
CA TRP A 238 -4.08 -12.48 -4.62
C TRP A 238 -3.57 -13.18 -3.36
N ILE A 239 -2.84 -14.29 -3.53
CA ILE A 239 -2.22 -15.05 -2.45
C ILE A 239 -0.77 -15.31 -2.86
N SER A 240 0.19 -14.93 -2.02
CA SER A 240 1.63 -15.02 -2.31
C SER A 240 2.43 -15.09 -1.01
N PRO A 241 3.47 -15.92 -0.93
CA PRO A 241 4.45 -15.86 0.16
C PRO A 241 5.53 -14.80 -0.09
N ASP A 242 5.61 -14.29 -1.32
CA ASP A 242 6.55 -13.25 -1.76
C ASP A 242 5.95 -11.89 -1.39
N GLY A 243 6.35 -11.38 -0.23
CA GLY A 243 5.88 -10.13 0.37
C GLY A 243 6.88 -8.98 0.27
N GLY A 244 7.90 -9.08 -0.59
CA GLY A 244 8.96 -8.07 -0.63
C GLY A 244 9.91 -8.18 0.57
N GLY A 245 10.59 -7.07 0.87
CA GLY A 245 11.53 -6.89 1.97
C GLY A 245 10.98 -7.35 3.30
N ALA A 246 9.85 -6.76 3.69
CA ALA A 246 9.18 -7.08 4.94
C ALA A 246 8.63 -8.51 5.02
N GLY A 247 8.60 -9.21 3.89
CA GLY A 247 8.21 -10.62 3.80
C GLY A 247 9.37 -11.58 3.96
N ASP A 248 10.62 -11.09 3.97
CA ASP A 248 11.84 -11.90 4.00
C ASP A 248 12.48 -11.90 5.39
N ARG A 249 12.74 -13.09 5.92
CA ARG A 249 13.35 -13.28 7.25
C ARG A 249 14.67 -12.53 7.40
N CYS A 250 15.51 -12.52 6.36
CA CYS A 250 16.83 -11.88 6.44
C CYS A 250 16.72 -10.39 6.76
N VAL A 251 15.74 -9.72 6.15
CA VAL A 251 15.52 -8.27 6.30
C VAL A 251 14.93 -7.94 7.67
N VAL A 252 13.88 -8.65 8.08
CA VAL A 252 13.10 -8.29 9.28
C VAL A 252 13.65 -8.87 10.59
N THR A 253 14.80 -9.55 10.55
CA THR A 253 15.43 -10.06 11.77
C THR A 253 16.20 -8.94 12.45
N HIS A 254 15.93 -8.71 13.73
CA HIS A 254 16.70 -7.78 14.55
C HIS A 254 18.14 -8.24 14.75
N HIS A 255 19.07 -7.29 14.68
CA HIS A 255 20.47 -7.44 15.03
C HIS A 255 20.81 -6.64 16.29
N ASP A 256 21.58 -7.23 17.21
CA ASP A 256 21.99 -6.57 18.46
C ASP A 256 22.73 -5.23 18.24
N ASN A 257 23.33 -5.05 17.06
CA ASN A 257 23.98 -3.83 16.63
C ASN A 257 23.41 -3.37 15.29
N ALA A 258 22.72 -2.22 15.28
CA ALA A 258 22.13 -1.67 14.06
C ALA A 258 23.14 -1.38 12.95
N PHE A 259 24.43 -1.20 13.26
CA PHE A 259 25.47 -1.07 12.23
C PHE A 259 25.64 -2.34 11.37
N ASP A 260 25.19 -3.50 11.85
CA ASP A 260 25.26 -4.74 11.08
C ASP A 260 24.44 -4.64 9.77
N GLN A 261 23.42 -3.76 9.71
CA GLN A 261 22.65 -3.42 8.50
C GLN A 261 23.55 -2.96 7.33
N THR A 262 24.71 -2.38 7.62
CA THR A 262 25.69 -1.97 6.59
C THR A 262 26.52 -3.11 6.02
N THR A 263 26.35 -4.33 6.53
CA THR A 263 27.14 -5.51 6.18
C THR A 263 26.31 -6.74 5.82
N ILE A 264 25.00 -6.73 6.09
CA ILE A 264 24.08 -7.80 5.76
C ILE A 264 23.74 -7.75 4.26
N ASP A 265 23.69 -8.93 3.63
CA ASP A 265 23.35 -9.10 2.22
C ASP A 265 22.12 -10.02 2.08
N CYS A 266 20.92 -9.43 2.04
CA CYS A 266 19.66 -10.17 1.93
C CYS A 266 19.18 -10.40 0.49
N PHE A 267 19.74 -9.66 -0.49
CA PHE A 267 19.29 -9.75 -1.88
C PHE A 267 20.10 -10.75 -2.72
N PRO A 268 19.44 -11.51 -3.62
CA PRO A 268 18.00 -11.54 -3.86
C PRO A 268 17.25 -12.22 -2.71
N LEU A 269 16.09 -11.63 -2.34
CA LEU A 269 15.21 -12.15 -1.28
C LEU A 269 14.83 -13.62 -1.56
N SER A 270 14.90 -14.46 -0.53
CA SER A 270 14.76 -15.92 -0.67
C SER A 270 14.23 -16.66 0.57
N GLU A 271 13.97 -15.96 1.68
CA GLU A 271 13.52 -16.54 2.95
C GLU A 271 12.13 -16.03 3.35
N PRO A 272 11.06 -16.33 2.58
CA PRO A 272 9.72 -15.84 2.87
C PRO A 272 9.20 -16.35 4.22
N LEU A 273 8.63 -15.46 5.02
CA LEU A 273 8.00 -15.77 6.31
C LEU A 273 6.60 -16.38 6.15
N ALA A 274 5.87 -15.93 5.14
CA ALA A 274 4.48 -16.34 4.93
C ALA A 274 4.36 -17.81 4.47
N ASN A 275 3.65 -18.62 5.25
CA ASN A 275 3.29 -19.98 4.87
C ASN A 275 1.89 -20.05 4.23
N VAL A 276 1.81 -19.75 2.94
CA VAL A 276 0.53 -19.78 2.19
C VAL A 276 -0.09 -21.17 2.02
N ASN A 277 0.60 -22.24 2.45
CA ASN A 277 0.10 -23.61 2.41
C ASN A 277 -0.27 -24.17 3.80
N ALA A 278 -0.18 -23.36 4.86
CA ALA A 278 -0.58 -23.76 6.21
C ALA A 278 -2.09 -24.07 6.32
N SER A 279 -2.92 -23.35 5.56
CA SER A 279 -4.37 -23.48 5.59
C SER A 279 -4.99 -23.09 4.24
N ASN A 280 -6.27 -23.44 4.05
CA ASN A 280 -7.04 -22.93 2.92
C ASN A 280 -7.48 -21.49 3.22
N VAL A 281 -7.48 -20.64 2.19
CA VAL A 281 -7.92 -19.25 2.35
C VAL A 281 -9.44 -19.18 2.15
N ALA A 282 -10.15 -18.74 3.19
CA ALA A 282 -11.60 -18.64 3.21
C ALA A 282 -12.03 -17.19 3.46
N PHE A 283 -13.07 -16.73 2.76
CA PHE A 283 -13.56 -15.36 2.86
C PHE A 283 -15.00 -15.25 2.34
N ASP A 284 -15.67 -14.17 2.72
CA ASP A 284 -17.03 -13.87 2.28
C ASP A 284 -17.06 -12.80 1.21
N ILE A 285 -17.80 -13.08 0.14
CA ILE A 285 -18.05 -12.14 -0.96
C ILE A 285 -19.39 -11.46 -0.70
N PRO A 286 -19.42 -10.13 -0.50
CA PRO A 286 -20.66 -9.39 -0.35
C PRO A 286 -21.47 -9.48 -1.64
N LEU A 287 -22.78 -9.71 -1.53
CA LEU A 287 -23.68 -9.73 -2.69
C LEU A 287 -24.30 -8.35 -2.94
N PRO A 288 -24.64 -8.01 -4.20
CA PRO A 288 -25.49 -6.86 -4.47
C PRO A 288 -26.83 -6.97 -3.72
N PRO A 289 -27.60 -5.87 -3.57
CA PRO A 289 -28.92 -5.93 -2.97
C PRO A 289 -29.81 -7.01 -3.60
N ARG A 290 -30.43 -7.86 -2.76
CA ARG A 290 -31.22 -9.00 -3.22
C ARG A 290 -32.50 -8.55 -3.94
N PRO A 291 -32.70 -8.87 -5.23
CA PRO A 291 -33.95 -8.61 -5.92
C PRO A 291 -35.08 -9.49 -5.35
N PRO A 292 -36.33 -9.00 -5.33
CA PRO A 292 -37.49 -9.79 -4.89
C PRO A 292 -37.56 -11.15 -5.59
N GLY A 293 -37.80 -12.21 -4.81
CA GLY A 293 -37.92 -13.59 -5.32
C GLY A 293 -36.61 -14.25 -5.77
N SER A 294 -35.44 -13.62 -5.56
CA SER A 294 -34.15 -14.25 -5.84
C SER A 294 -33.74 -15.20 -4.72
N LEU A 295 -33.67 -16.50 -5.03
CA LEU A 295 -33.37 -17.54 -4.05
C LEU A 295 -31.87 -17.84 -3.90
N ARG A 296 -31.10 -17.79 -5.00
CA ARG A 296 -29.66 -18.12 -5.01
C ARG A 296 -28.86 -17.21 -5.95
N PRO A 297 -27.63 -16.85 -5.57
CA PRO A 297 -26.72 -16.14 -6.45
C PRO A 297 -26.11 -17.10 -7.48
N ARG A 298 -25.50 -16.52 -8.51
CA ARG A 298 -24.63 -17.21 -9.47
C ARG A 298 -23.21 -16.69 -9.31
N VAL A 299 -22.27 -17.62 -9.29
CA VAL A 299 -20.84 -17.35 -9.21
C VAL A 299 -20.16 -17.71 -10.54
N LYS A 300 -19.12 -16.94 -10.90
CA LYS A 300 -18.17 -17.29 -11.96
C LYS A 300 -16.77 -16.94 -11.47
N VAL A 301 -15.87 -17.90 -11.58
CA VAL A 301 -14.45 -17.73 -11.26
C VAL A 301 -13.67 -17.60 -12.56
N ILE A 302 -12.78 -16.63 -12.62
CA ILE A 302 -11.76 -16.46 -13.65
C ILE A 302 -10.40 -16.65 -12.96
N ASP A 303 -9.59 -17.50 -13.54
CA ASP A 303 -8.25 -17.77 -13.01
C ASP A 303 -7.27 -16.70 -13.51
N GLN A 304 -6.62 -16.03 -12.57
CA GLN A 304 -5.58 -15.00 -12.80
C GLN A 304 -4.20 -15.49 -12.31
N THR A 305 -4.08 -16.76 -11.90
CA THR A 305 -2.80 -17.32 -11.44
C THR A 305 -1.76 -17.20 -12.56
N PRO A 306 -0.54 -16.72 -12.26
CA PRO A 306 0.54 -16.61 -13.22
C PRO A 306 0.76 -17.89 -14.03
N ALA A 307 1.15 -17.73 -15.29
CA ALA A 307 1.38 -18.87 -16.18
C ALA A 307 2.44 -19.82 -15.59
N GLY A 308 2.21 -21.13 -15.73
CA GLY A 308 3.10 -22.17 -15.19
C GLY A 308 2.85 -22.56 -13.74
N LEU A 309 2.15 -21.74 -12.94
CA LEU A 309 1.85 -22.06 -11.54
C LEU A 309 0.59 -22.93 -11.39
N ARG A 310 0.47 -23.57 -10.21
CA ARG A 310 -0.67 -24.44 -9.89
C ARG A 310 -1.93 -23.62 -9.65
N ARG A 311 -3.04 -24.08 -10.23
CA ARG A 311 -4.33 -23.39 -10.25
C ARG A 311 -5.32 -24.10 -9.32
N PRO A 312 -5.38 -23.73 -8.03
CA PRO A 312 -6.26 -24.41 -7.10
C PRO A 312 -7.72 -24.16 -7.38
N ARG A 313 -8.53 -25.10 -6.91
CA ARG A 313 -9.99 -25.03 -7.00
C ARG A 313 -10.51 -23.97 -6.03
N VAL A 314 -11.54 -23.26 -6.48
CA VAL A 314 -12.38 -22.44 -5.61
C VAL A 314 -13.69 -23.17 -5.37
N THR A 315 -14.06 -23.33 -4.10
CA THR A 315 -15.39 -23.83 -3.69
C THR A 315 -16.20 -22.66 -3.17
N THR A 316 -17.46 -22.57 -3.56
CA THR A 316 -18.34 -21.48 -3.12
C THR A 316 -19.66 -22.03 -2.60
N THR A 317 -20.10 -21.52 -1.44
CA THR A 317 -21.40 -21.81 -0.84
C THR A 317 -22.18 -20.51 -0.65
N PHE A 318 -23.50 -20.60 -0.78
CA PHE A 318 -24.37 -19.47 -0.52
C PHE A 318 -24.76 -19.47 0.96
N VAL A 319 -24.51 -18.36 1.65
CA VAL A 319 -24.89 -18.15 3.05
C VAL A 319 -26.02 -17.12 3.06
N ASP A 320 -27.21 -17.56 3.45
CA ASP A 320 -28.36 -16.66 3.59
C ASP A 320 -28.28 -15.92 4.93
N GLY A 321 -28.70 -14.66 4.95
CA GLY A 321 -28.52 -13.78 6.11
C GLY A 321 -28.84 -12.32 5.79
N ALA A 322 -28.58 -11.45 6.76
CA ALA A 322 -28.76 -10.00 6.63
C ALA A 322 -27.45 -9.27 7.00
N PRO A 323 -26.56 -8.98 6.02
CA PRO A 323 -26.69 -9.23 4.58
C PRO A 323 -26.31 -10.67 4.16
N PRO A 324 -26.82 -11.17 3.01
CA PRO A 324 -26.43 -12.46 2.46
C PRO A 324 -25.08 -12.39 1.73
N VAL A 325 -24.31 -13.47 1.76
CA VAL A 325 -22.95 -13.54 1.17
C VAL A 325 -22.73 -14.82 0.37
N VAL A 326 -21.67 -14.83 -0.43
CA VAL A 326 -21.09 -16.07 -0.98
C VAL A 326 -19.81 -16.36 -0.22
N HIS A 327 -19.80 -17.43 0.55
CA HIS A 327 -18.59 -17.92 1.19
C HIS A 327 -17.73 -18.64 0.14
N ALA A 328 -16.46 -18.27 0.03
CA ALA A 328 -15.51 -18.82 -0.92
C ALA A 328 -14.29 -19.41 -0.18
N VAL A 329 -13.82 -20.56 -0.64
CA VAL A 329 -12.62 -21.23 -0.13
C VAL A 329 -11.69 -21.56 -1.29
N ILE A 330 -10.44 -21.13 -1.21
CA ILE A 330 -9.36 -21.46 -2.13
C ILE A 330 -8.50 -22.55 -1.52
N ASP A 331 -8.38 -23.67 -2.23
CA ASP A 331 -7.65 -24.86 -1.77
C ASP A 331 -6.13 -24.69 -1.92
N MET A 332 -5.47 -24.26 -0.84
CA MET A 332 -4.01 -24.05 -0.82
C MET A 332 -3.25 -25.24 -0.23
N THR A 333 -3.96 -26.21 0.35
CA THR A 333 -3.36 -27.32 1.13
C THR A 333 -3.29 -28.63 0.33
N THR A 334 -3.96 -28.72 -0.81
CA THR A 334 -3.97 -29.94 -1.64
C THR A 334 -2.96 -29.85 -2.79
N PRO A 335 -2.03 -30.81 -2.92
CA PRO A 335 -1.10 -30.86 -4.05
C PRO A 335 -1.81 -31.06 -5.41
N ILE A 336 -1.40 -30.29 -6.41
CA ILE A 336 -1.88 -30.39 -7.80
C ILE A 336 -0.71 -30.91 -8.64
N ALA A 337 -0.85 -32.12 -9.17
CA ALA A 337 0.23 -32.82 -9.87
C ALA A 337 1.54 -32.80 -9.03
N GLY A 338 1.42 -33.23 -7.77
CA GLY A 338 2.54 -33.43 -6.84
C GLY A 338 3.13 -32.18 -6.20
N MET A 339 2.60 -30.98 -6.47
CA MET A 339 3.12 -29.72 -5.91
C MET A 339 1.99 -28.86 -5.32
N LEU A 340 2.25 -28.21 -4.20
CA LEU A 340 1.33 -27.25 -3.59
C LEU A 340 1.29 -25.92 -4.40
N PRO A 341 0.18 -25.17 -4.35
CA PRO A 341 0.11 -23.83 -4.95
C PRO A 341 1.05 -22.84 -4.24
N SER A 342 1.87 -22.11 -4.99
CA SER A 342 2.83 -21.15 -4.44
C SER A 342 2.44 -19.69 -4.63
N ARG A 343 1.70 -19.33 -5.70
CA ARG A 343 1.05 -18.01 -5.86
C ARG A 343 -0.25 -18.18 -6.61
N VAL A 344 -1.30 -17.46 -6.21
CA VAL A 344 -2.64 -17.68 -6.73
C VAL A 344 -3.35 -16.35 -6.98
N GLY A 345 -3.86 -16.20 -8.20
CA GLY A 345 -4.72 -15.09 -8.60
C GLY A 345 -6.12 -15.60 -8.97
N LYS A 346 -7.18 -14.93 -8.52
CA LYS A 346 -8.56 -15.21 -8.94
C LYS A 346 -9.35 -13.91 -9.11
N THR A 347 -10.23 -13.86 -10.09
CA THR A 347 -11.33 -12.89 -10.13
C THR A 347 -12.65 -13.64 -10.03
N ILE A 348 -13.44 -13.37 -9.00
CA ILE A 348 -14.70 -14.03 -8.71
C ILE A 348 -15.84 -13.04 -8.88
N PHE A 349 -16.80 -13.36 -9.74
CA PHE A 349 -18.01 -12.57 -9.91
C PHE A 349 -19.18 -13.25 -9.23
N ALA A 350 -19.87 -12.54 -8.35
CA ALA A 350 -21.09 -13.00 -7.68
C ALA A 350 -22.27 -12.07 -8.00
N ARG A 351 -23.42 -12.64 -8.39
CA ARG A 351 -24.63 -11.85 -8.72
C ARG A 351 -25.93 -12.58 -8.45
N TRP A 352 -27.02 -11.82 -8.38
CA TRP A 352 -28.37 -12.39 -8.44
C TRP A 352 -28.79 -12.73 -9.87
N LEU A 353 -29.50 -13.86 -10.03
CA LEU A 353 -29.97 -14.31 -11.34
C LEU A 353 -31.08 -13.42 -11.91
N ASN A 354 -31.95 -12.89 -11.06
CA ASN A 354 -33.14 -12.13 -11.42
C ASN A 354 -32.95 -10.61 -11.33
N ASP A 355 -31.73 -10.12 -11.07
CA ASP A 355 -31.47 -8.69 -11.01
C ASP A 355 -31.74 -8.01 -12.37
N THR A 356 -32.65 -7.05 -12.42
CA THR A 356 -33.03 -6.34 -13.64
C THR A 356 -32.42 -4.95 -13.75
N THR A 357 -31.51 -4.59 -12.82
CA THR A 357 -30.84 -3.28 -12.81
C THR A 357 -30.17 -3.01 -14.16
N PRO A 358 -30.56 -1.92 -14.85
CA PRO A 358 -29.96 -1.58 -16.12
C PRO A 358 -28.53 -1.06 -15.92
N MET A 359 -27.58 -1.62 -16.67
CA MET A 359 -26.17 -1.24 -16.64
C MET A 359 -25.78 -0.49 -17.93
N ALA A 360 -25.04 0.61 -17.79
CA ALA A 360 -24.36 1.30 -18.87
C ALA A 360 -22.92 0.80 -18.97
N ARG A 361 -22.44 0.51 -20.18
CA ARG A 361 -21.00 0.33 -20.42
C ARG A 361 -20.39 1.69 -20.70
N VAL A 362 -19.45 2.08 -19.85
CA VAL A 362 -18.66 3.30 -19.99
C VAL A 362 -17.26 2.89 -20.37
N ARG A 363 -16.68 3.56 -21.36
CA ARG A 363 -15.28 3.45 -21.68
C ARG A 363 -14.59 4.76 -21.33
N VAL A 364 -13.52 4.66 -20.54
CA VAL A 364 -12.54 5.73 -20.36
C VAL A 364 -11.36 5.42 -21.27
N THR A 365 -10.84 6.42 -21.97
CA THR A 365 -9.64 6.31 -22.78
C THR A 365 -8.73 7.47 -22.46
N VAL A 366 -7.61 7.18 -21.83
CA VAL A 366 -6.56 8.16 -21.52
C VAL A 366 -5.71 8.33 -22.75
N THR A 367 -5.57 9.58 -23.18
CA THR A 367 -4.95 9.94 -24.46
C THR A 367 -3.60 10.60 -24.30
N ALA A 368 -3.37 11.30 -23.18
CA ALA A 368 -2.08 11.89 -22.84
C ALA A 368 -2.01 12.26 -21.36
N ILE A 369 -0.79 12.43 -20.88
CA ILE A 369 -0.47 13.18 -19.67
C ILE A 369 0.43 14.35 -20.07
N GLU A 370 0.10 15.55 -19.61
CA GLU A 370 0.90 16.78 -19.79
C GLU A 370 1.63 17.07 -18.48
N ILE A 371 2.94 16.85 -18.47
CA ILE A 371 3.83 17.17 -17.35
C ILE A 371 4.11 18.68 -17.39
N LEU A 372 3.71 19.38 -16.33
CA LEU A 372 3.89 20.83 -16.18
C LEU A 372 5.15 21.15 -15.39
N ASN A 373 5.42 20.39 -14.34
CA ASN A 373 6.66 20.42 -13.58
C ASN A 373 7.20 18.99 -13.47
N PRO A 374 8.42 18.68 -13.95
CA PRO A 374 8.97 17.32 -13.89
C PRO A 374 9.54 16.95 -12.51
N LEU A 375 9.55 17.89 -11.55
CA LEU A 375 10.03 17.68 -10.18
C LEU A 375 11.44 17.10 -10.12
N LYS A 376 12.35 17.73 -10.87
CA LYS A 376 13.77 17.39 -10.87
C LYS A 376 14.56 18.55 -10.27
N PRO A 377 15.32 18.33 -9.19
CA PRO A 377 16.14 19.39 -8.62
C PRO A 377 17.22 19.83 -9.61
N VAL A 378 17.54 21.12 -9.61
CA VAL A 378 18.67 21.69 -10.36
C VAL A 378 19.98 21.24 -9.73
N HIS A 379 19.98 21.10 -8.40
CA HIS A 379 21.11 20.65 -7.59
C HIS A 379 20.78 19.30 -6.95
N PRO A 380 21.14 18.17 -7.59
CA PRO A 380 20.86 16.84 -7.04
C PRO A 380 21.68 16.57 -5.78
N THR A 381 21.13 15.78 -4.86
CA THR A 381 21.73 15.45 -3.55
C THR A 381 23.06 14.70 -3.67
N ALA A 382 23.22 13.90 -4.73
CA ALA A 382 24.47 13.23 -5.07
C ALA A 382 24.89 13.50 -6.52
N ALA A 383 26.19 13.43 -6.79
CA ALA A 383 26.72 13.56 -8.15
C ALA A 383 26.46 12.29 -8.97
N ALA A 384 26.10 12.46 -10.25
CA ALA A 384 25.85 11.36 -11.17
C ALA A 384 27.09 10.47 -11.37
N ARG A 385 26.93 9.16 -11.22
CA ARG A 385 27.94 8.13 -11.47
C ARG A 385 27.31 6.92 -12.14
N GLN A 386 28.10 6.21 -12.94
CA GLN A 386 27.66 4.96 -13.56
C GLN A 386 28.60 3.82 -13.19
N ARG A 387 28.07 2.77 -12.55
CA ARG A 387 28.85 1.62 -12.07
C ARG A 387 28.15 0.31 -12.40
N CYS A 388 28.93 -0.75 -12.58
CA CYS A 388 28.36 -2.08 -12.79
C CYS A 388 27.80 -2.67 -11.48
N SER A 389 26.73 -3.46 -11.60
CA SER A 389 25.87 -3.81 -10.47
C SER A 389 26.43 -4.83 -9.47
N SER A 390 27.28 -5.80 -9.87
CA SER A 390 27.47 -7.00 -9.05
C SER A 390 28.90 -7.36 -8.65
N THR A 391 29.87 -7.42 -9.57
CA THR A 391 31.24 -7.88 -9.22
C THR A 391 32.31 -6.85 -9.50
N SER A 392 32.03 -5.92 -10.41
CA SER A 392 32.94 -4.84 -10.73
C SER A 392 32.40 -3.51 -10.22
N THR A 393 33.25 -2.70 -9.61
CA THR A 393 33.00 -1.26 -9.42
C THR A 393 33.43 -0.47 -10.67
N GLN A 394 33.45 -1.14 -11.83
CA GLN A 394 33.87 -0.57 -13.09
C GLN A 394 32.97 0.61 -13.45
N ASP A 395 33.59 1.70 -13.91
CA ASP A 395 32.85 2.82 -14.49
C ASP A 395 32.28 2.41 -15.85
N CYS A 396 30.96 2.26 -15.87
CA CYS A 396 30.25 1.77 -17.06
C CYS A 396 29.83 2.87 -18.03
N SER A 397 30.07 4.14 -17.69
CA SER A 397 30.01 5.23 -18.65
C SER A 397 31.18 5.19 -19.64
N ALA A 398 32.32 4.66 -19.19
CA ALA A 398 33.55 4.57 -19.98
C ALA A 398 33.73 3.20 -20.65
N THR A 399 33.39 2.11 -19.95
CA THR A 399 33.58 0.74 -20.47
C THR A 399 32.34 -0.12 -20.18
N PRO A 400 31.74 -0.81 -21.17
CA PRO A 400 30.57 -1.64 -20.94
C PRO A 400 30.79 -2.66 -19.83
N CYS A 401 29.74 -2.92 -19.05
CA CYS A 401 29.82 -3.88 -17.97
C CYS A 401 30.13 -5.30 -18.47
N PRO A 402 30.78 -6.13 -17.63
CA PRO A 402 30.95 -7.55 -17.91
C PRO A 402 29.63 -8.25 -18.19
N ALA A 403 29.67 -9.38 -18.90
CA ALA A 403 28.49 -10.17 -19.19
C ALA A 403 27.78 -10.59 -17.89
N GLY A 404 26.48 -10.30 -17.80
CA GLY A 404 25.67 -10.57 -16.60
C GLY A 404 25.58 -9.38 -15.62
N GLU A 405 26.29 -8.28 -15.87
CA GLU A 405 26.19 -7.06 -15.08
C GLU A 405 25.39 -5.98 -15.82
N THR A 406 24.68 -5.16 -15.06
CA THR A 406 23.93 -3.99 -15.56
C THR A 406 24.65 -2.71 -15.18
N CYS A 407 24.67 -1.75 -16.10
CA CYS A 407 25.20 -0.42 -15.82
C CYS A 407 24.16 0.38 -15.04
N ARG A 408 24.42 0.62 -13.76
CA ARG A 408 23.54 1.39 -12.87
C ARG A 408 23.96 2.84 -12.90
N THR A 409 22.97 3.74 -12.88
CA THR A 409 23.18 5.17 -12.66
C THR A 409 22.85 5.48 -11.22
N PHE A 410 23.68 6.25 -10.55
CA PHE A 410 23.54 6.67 -9.15
C PHE A 410 23.73 8.17 -9.06
N GLY A 411 22.87 8.86 -8.30
CA GLY A 411 22.90 10.32 -8.17
C GLY A 411 22.63 11.07 -9.48
N GLY A 412 22.72 12.39 -9.42
CA GLY A 412 22.30 13.28 -10.51
C GLY A 412 20.78 13.51 -10.51
N PRO A 413 20.28 14.32 -11.46
CA PRO A 413 18.84 14.40 -11.69
C PRO A 413 18.36 13.05 -12.27
N ILE A 414 17.73 12.24 -11.43
CA ILE A 414 17.18 10.95 -11.85
C ILE A 414 15.95 11.20 -12.70
N ALA A 415 16.01 10.76 -13.96
CA ALA A 415 14.90 10.90 -14.88
C ALA A 415 13.75 9.99 -14.49
N GLY A 416 12.54 10.47 -14.73
CA GLY A 416 11.36 9.62 -14.79
C GLY A 416 10.38 9.80 -13.66
N TRP A 417 9.15 9.40 -13.94
CA TRP A 417 8.01 9.37 -13.03
C TRP A 417 7.39 7.98 -13.09
N GLU A 418 6.73 7.59 -12.01
CA GLU A 418 5.80 6.47 -11.99
C GLU A 418 4.42 6.97 -11.55
N ILE A 419 3.40 6.69 -12.36
CA ILE A 419 2.02 7.05 -12.06
C ILE A 419 1.13 5.85 -12.33
N PHE A 420 0.25 5.55 -11.39
CA PHE A 420 -0.75 4.50 -11.47
C PHE A 420 -2.13 5.12 -11.52
N LEU A 421 -2.92 4.73 -12.52
CA LEU A 421 -4.27 5.24 -12.73
C LEU A 421 -5.31 4.15 -12.48
N GLU A 422 -6.24 4.48 -11.60
CA GLU A 422 -7.46 3.76 -11.30
C GLU A 422 -8.62 4.27 -12.19
N ALA A 423 -9.48 3.34 -12.61
CA ALA A 423 -10.82 3.68 -13.07
C ALA A 423 -11.85 2.64 -12.56
N ASN A 424 -12.61 2.97 -11.53
CA ASN A 424 -13.59 2.08 -10.87
C ASN A 424 -12.99 0.74 -10.40
N GLY A 425 -11.87 0.81 -9.70
CA GLY A 425 -11.11 -0.28 -9.10
C GLY A 425 -10.27 -1.06 -10.11
N HIS A 426 -10.06 -0.51 -11.31
CA HIS A 426 -9.17 -1.09 -12.31
C HIS A 426 -7.92 -0.25 -12.43
N TRP A 427 -6.79 -0.78 -12.00
CA TRP A 427 -5.50 -0.09 -11.99
C TRP A 427 -4.64 -0.45 -13.21
N GLN A 428 -3.96 0.56 -13.76
CA GLN A 428 -2.92 0.41 -14.78
C GLN A 428 -1.85 1.49 -14.62
N PRO A 429 -0.55 1.19 -14.82
CA PRO A 429 0.49 2.21 -14.86
C PRO A 429 0.40 3.04 -16.14
N LEU A 430 0.77 4.32 -16.05
CA LEU A 430 1.01 5.16 -17.22
C LEU A 430 2.32 4.74 -17.91
N ALA A 431 2.34 4.79 -19.24
CA ALA A 431 3.50 4.34 -20.00
C ALA A 431 4.44 5.50 -20.36
N ALA A 432 5.70 5.15 -20.66
CA ALA A 432 6.70 6.05 -21.24
C ALA A 432 7.06 7.28 -20.37
N LEU A 433 7.01 7.12 -19.04
CA LEU A 433 7.35 8.18 -18.10
C LEU A 433 8.81 8.15 -17.61
N ALA A 434 9.54 7.05 -17.79
CA ALA A 434 10.91 6.87 -17.26
C ALA A 434 11.96 7.89 -17.75
N GLY A 435 11.68 8.66 -18.82
CA GLY A 435 12.60 9.67 -19.37
C GLY A 435 12.28 11.12 -18.99
N VAL A 436 11.30 11.35 -18.12
CA VAL A 436 10.82 12.70 -17.79
C VAL A 436 11.88 13.49 -17.02
N THR A 437 12.34 14.57 -17.63
CA THR A 437 13.30 15.54 -17.05
C THR A 437 12.93 16.99 -17.34
N THR A 438 12.00 17.22 -18.28
CA THR A 438 11.50 18.54 -18.67
C THR A 438 9.99 18.47 -18.89
N PRO A 439 9.24 19.58 -18.82
CA PRO A 439 7.83 19.62 -19.18
C PRO A 439 7.57 19.04 -20.58
N ALA A 440 6.56 18.19 -20.70
CA ALA A 440 6.25 17.48 -21.94
C ALA A 440 4.83 16.93 -21.93
N THR A 441 4.24 16.76 -23.11
CA THR A 441 3.01 15.98 -23.29
C THR A 441 3.36 14.59 -23.80
N ILE A 442 3.01 13.57 -23.02
CA ILE A 442 3.35 12.17 -23.29
C ILE A 442 2.06 11.44 -23.72
N PRO A 443 1.99 10.93 -24.95
CA PRO A 443 0.82 10.19 -25.43
C PRO A 443 0.56 8.93 -24.60
N GLN A 444 -0.71 8.69 -24.29
CA GLN A 444 -1.18 7.50 -23.58
C GLN A 444 -2.18 6.73 -24.45
N GLY A 445 -2.26 5.42 -24.21
CA GLY A 445 -3.16 4.50 -24.92
C GLY A 445 -4.04 3.66 -23.99
N LEU A 446 -4.17 4.07 -22.72
CA LEU A 446 -4.88 3.28 -21.71
C LEU A 446 -6.39 3.32 -21.94
N VAL A 447 -7.00 2.15 -21.78
CA VAL A 447 -8.45 1.97 -21.98
C VAL A 447 -9.03 1.20 -20.82
N PHE A 448 -10.03 1.79 -20.17
CA PHE A 448 -10.82 1.15 -19.13
C PHE A 448 -12.25 0.95 -19.61
N ASP A 449 -12.79 -0.25 -19.45
CA ASP A 449 -14.20 -0.54 -19.69
C ASP A 449 -14.87 -0.88 -18.37
N ALA A 450 -15.76 -0.02 -17.92
CA ALA A 450 -16.56 -0.22 -16.73
C ALA A 450 -18.04 -0.48 -17.09
N ALA A 451 -18.74 -1.18 -16.21
CA ALA A 451 -20.18 -1.32 -16.27
C ALA A 451 -20.77 -0.74 -14.98
N VAL A 452 -21.49 0.37 -15.13
CA VAL A 452 -22.06 1.15 -14.02
C VAL A 452 -23.58 1.16 -14.11
N PRO A 453 -24.32 1.28 -12.98
CA PRO A 453 -25.77 1.44 -13.02
C PRO A 453 -26.18 2.66 -13.85
N VAL A 454 -27.23 2.54 -14.66
CA VAL A 454 -27.72 3.69 -15.47
C VAL A 454 -28.24 4.83 -14.58
N THR A 455 -28.74 4.49 -13.39
CA THR A 455 -29.23 5.43 -12.39
C THR A 455 -28.28 5.44 -11.20
N GLY A 456 -27.67 6.59 -10.90
CA GLY A 456 -26.81 6.78 -9.73
C GLY A 456 -25.41 6.15 -9.82
N GLY A 457 -25.02 5.55 -10.95
CA GLY A 457 -23.66 5.05 -11.15
C GLY A 457 -22.69 6.16 -11.54
N THR A 458 -21.51 6.20 -10.93
CA THR A 458 -20.47 7.19 -11.19
C THR A 458 -19.17 6.51 -11.60
N PRO A 459 -18.51 6.89 -12.71
CA PRO A 459 -17.12 6.57 -12.91
C PRO A 459 -16.29 7.43 -11.97
N HIS A 460 -15.45 6.75 -11.22
CA HIS A 460 -14.34 7.33 -10.49
C HIS A 460 -13.06 7.12 -11.29
N LEU A 461 -12.17 8.10 -11.18
CA LEU A 461 -10.80 8.06 -11.66
C LEU A 461 -9.93 8.57 -10.53
N HIS A 462 -8.96 7.78 -10.12
CA HIS A 462 -7.97 8.17 -9.14
C HIS A 462 -6.56 7.94 -9.70
N ALA A 463 -5.61 8.84 -9.46
CA ALA A 463 -4.21 8.62 -9.79
C ALA A 463 -3.31 9.03 -8.63
N THR A 464 -2.32 8.18 -8.37
CA THR A 464 -1.22 8.36 -7.43
C THR A 464 0.09 8.11 -8.18
N GLY A 465 1.17 8.69 -7.71
CA GLY A 465 2.46 8.55 -8.34
C GLY A 465 3.52 9.46 -7.75
N HIS A 466 4.74 9.30 -8.21
CA HIS A 466 5.86 10.11 -7.76
C HIS A 466 6.87 10.38 -8.86
N SER A 467 7.69 11.40 -8.62
CA SER A 467 8.85 11.72 -9.43
C SER A 467 10.08 11.02 -8.85
N LEU A 468 10.72 10.19 -9.68
CA LEU A 468 11.86 9.38 -9.26
C LEU A 468 13.05 10.22 -8.80
N ASP A 469 13.70 9.81 -7.73
CA ASP A 469 14.84 10.47 -7.12
C ASP A 469 16.08 9.54 -7.07
N CYS A 470 17.08 9.84 -6.23
CA CYS A 470 18.25 8.97 -6.13
C CYS A 470 17.97 7.58 -5.52
N ARG A 471 17.02 7.47 -4.56
CA ARG A 471 16.72 6.22 -3.84
C ARG A 471 16.20 5.14 -4.77
N GLU A 472 15.46 5.56 -5.80
CA GLU A 472 14.95 4.70 -6.87
C GLU A 472 16.03 3.87 -7.56
N THR A 473 17.28 4.32 -7.51
CA THR A 473 18.40 3.61 -8.11
C THR A 473 18.95 2.48 -7.23
N MET A 474 18.58 2.44 -5.95
CA MET A 474 19.13 1.57 -4.90
C MET A 474 18.26 0.34 -4.61
N TYR A 475 16.98 0.34 -4.96
CA TYR A 475 16.08 -0.78 -4.71
C TYR A 475 16.60 -2.15 -5.16
N GLY A 476 16.29 -3.17 -4.37
CA GLY A 476 16.58 -4.57 -4.66
C GLY A 476 18.04 -4.98 -4.43
N MET A 477 18.78 -4.19 -3.66
CA MET A 477 20.16 -4.46 -3.24
C MET A 477 20.37 -4.05 -1.79
N SER A 478 21.26 -4.78 -1.11
CA SER A 478 21.60 -4.44 0.27
C SER A 478 22.45 -3.18 0.37
N LEU A 479 22.32 -2.48 1.49
CA LEU A 479 23.09 -1.28 1.80
C LEU A 479 24.60 -1.51 1.68
N ASN A 480 25.08 -2.66 2.15
CA ASN A 480 26.48 -3.10 2.00
C ASN A 480 26.94 -3.04 0.54
N ARG A 481 26.11 -3.54 -0.38
CA ARG A 481 26.44 -3.58 -1.80
C ARG A 481 26.55 -2.18 -2.39
N ASP A 482 25.61 -1.30 -2.08
CA ASP A 482 25.65 0.08 -2.56
C ASP A 482 26.85 0.84 -1.96
N ILE A 483 27.19 0.63 -0.69
CA ILE A 483 28.38 1.21 -0.06
C ILE A 483 29.67 0.73 -0.77
N GLN A 484 29.77 -0.55 -1.11
CA GLN A 484 30.93 -1.08 -1.84
C GLN A 484 31.07 -0.47 -3.25
N VAL A 485 29.95 -0.17 -3.92
CA VAL A 485 29.94 0.32 -5.30
C VAL A 485 30.11 1.84 -5.37
N PHE A 486 29.46 2.58 -4.49
CA PHE A 486 29.34 4.04 -4.54
C PHE A 486 30.02 4.77 -3.38
N GLY A 487 30.40 4.07 -2.31
CA GLY A 487 31.11 4.63 -1.15
C GLY A 487 30.20 5.47 -0.26
N GLY A 488 30.78 6.48 0.40
CA GLY A 488 30.05 7.34 1.33
C GLY A 488 28.97 8.22 0.71
N ASP A 489 28.91 8.32 -0.63
CA ASP A 489 27.85 9.07 -1.32
C ASP A 489 26.48 8.41 -1.19
N VAL A 490 26.41 7.14 -0.78
CA VAL A 490 25.16 6.43 -0.47
C VAL A 490 24.34 7.17 0.57
N ALA A 491 24.98 7.74 1.61
CA ALA A 491 24.27 8.50 2.64
C ALA A 491 23.51 9.70 2.05
N ASN A 492 24.09 10.39 1.07
CA ASN A 492 23.43 11.53 0.41
C ASN A 492 22.20 11.10 -0.40
N CYS A 493 22.17 9.87 -0.92
CA CYS A 493 20.99 9.37 -1.62
C CYS A 493 19.92 8.84 -0.67
N LEU A 494 20.30 8.30 0.48
CA LEU A 494 19.34 7.94 1.52
C LEU A 494 18.62 9.17 2.11
N GLU A 495 19.26 10.34 2.09
CA GLU A 495 18.65 11.62 2.45
C GLU A 495 17.78 12.24 1.33
N ALA A 496 17.72 11.61 0.14
CA ALA A 496 16.84 12.07 -0.92
C ALA A 496 15.39 11.62 -0.64
N GLU A 497 14.42 12.32 -1.22
CA GLU A 497 13.00 11.97 -1.13
C GLU A 497 12.44 11.94 -2.55
N SER A 498 11.64 10.92 -2.87
CA SER A 498 10.77 10.99 -4.03
C SER A 498 9.74 12.10 -3.82
N HIS A 499 9.27 12.69 -4.92
CA HIS A 499 8.43 13.90 -4.85
C HIS A 499 7.00 13.63 -5.31
N ASP A 500 6.03 14.09 -4.51
CA ASP A 500 4.60 13.96 -4.78
C ASP A 500 4.25 14.73 -6.07
N VAL A 501 3.65 14.05 -7.04
CA VAL A 501 3.25 14.64 -8.34
C VAL A 501 1.86 15.29 -8.29
N GLY A 502 1.18 15.17 -7.17
CA GLY A 502 -0.16 15.64 -6.90
C GLY A 502 -1.24 14.62 -7.25
N GLU A 503 -2.34 14.71 -6.52
CA GLU A 503 -3.47 13.81 -6.62
C GLU A 503 -4.38 14.16 -7.81
N LEU A 504 -4.92 13.14 -8.46
CA LEU A 504 -6.09 13.27 -9.31
C LEU A 504 -7.20 12.40 -8.73
N ASP A 505 -8.26 12.99 -8.21
CA ASP A 505 -9.51 12.30 -7.89
C ASP A 505 -10.68 12.98 -8.62
N VAL A 506 -11.34 12.22 -9.50
CA VAL A 506 -12.48 12.69 -10.26
C VAL A 506 -13.64 11.69 -10.20
N THR A 507 -14.74 12.10 -9.58
CA THR A 507 -16.02 11.41 -9.68
C THR A 507 -16.97 12.10 -10.64
N LEU A 508 -17.44 11.38 -11.66
CA LEU A 508 -18.40 11.92 -12.64
C LEU A 508 -19.82 11.42 -12.39
N PRO A 509 -20.81 12.31 -12.20
CA PRO A 509 -22.18 11.89 -11.94
C PRO A 509 -22.83 11.24 -13.16
N ALA A 510 -23.74 10.29 -12.91
CA ALA A 510 -24.48 9.59 -13.96
C ALA A 510 -25.24 10.52 -14.93
N SER A 511 -25.72 11.66 -14.42
CA SER A 511 -26.41 12.70 -15.20
C SER A 511 -25.49 13.39 -16.20
N GLY A 512 -24.18 13.37 -15.96
CA GLY A 512 -23.14 13.88 -16.85
C GLY A 512 -22.70 12.87 -17.91
N PHE A 513 -23.30 11.67 -17.98
CA PHE A 513 -22.88 10.69 -18.98
C PHE A 513 -23.09 11.19 -20.40
N PRO A 514 -22.07 11.05 -21.26
CA PRO A 514 -22.23 11.38 -22.66
C PRO A 514 -23.37 10.59 -23.31
N ALA A 515 -24.05 11.23 -24.27
CA ALA A 515 -24.97 10.53 -25.14
C ALA A 515 -24.26 9.34 -25.81
N ARG A 516 -25.00 8.25 -26.08
CA ARG A 516 -24.43 7.07 -26.76
C ARG A 516 -23.74 7.50 -28.06
N ARG A 517 -22.53 6.98 -28.28
CA ARG A 517 -21.68 7.26 -29.47
C ARG A 517 -21.14 8.69 -29.59
N HIS A 518 -21.31 9.54 -28.58
CA HIS A 518 -20.69 10.87 -28.52
C HIS A 518 -19.67 10.88 -27.38
N PRO A 519 -18.39 10.55 -27.63
CA PRO A 519 -17.37 10.69 -26.60
C PRO A 519 -17.22 12.16 -26.20
N VAL A 520 -16.96 12.42 -24.92
CA VAL A 520 -16.61 13.75 -24.40
C VAL A 520 -15.16 13.71 -23.93
N SER A 521 -14.41 14.77 -24.21
CA SER A 521 -13.01 14.91 -23.83
C SER A 521 -12.89 15.81 -22.60
N TYR A 522 -11.96 15.46 -21.72
CA TYR A 522 -11.68 16.14 -20.46
C TYR A 522 -10.17 16.37 -20.35
N VAL A 523 -9.82 17.45 -19.65
CA VAL A 523 -8.46 17.75 -19.20
C VAL A 523 -8.59 18.13 -17.74
N THR A 524 -7.94 17.37 -16.86
CA THR A 524 -7.98 17.60 -15.42
C THR A 524 -6.56 17.79 -14.93
N GLN A 525 -6.31 18.86 -14.19
CA GLN A 525 -5.03 19.10 -13.53
C GLN A 525 -5.00 18.38 -12.18
N SER A 526 -3.85 17.82 -11.80
CA SER A 526 -3.67 17.33 -10.43
C SER A 526 -3.76 18.46 -9.41
N ILE A 527 -4.01 18.11 -8.15
CA ILE A 527 -4.12 19.01 -7.01
C ILE A 527 -3.07 18.60 -5.98
N GLY A 528 -2.52 19.55 -5.23
CA GLY A 528 -1.40 19.25 -4.32
C GLY A 528 -0.14 18.91 -5.10
N GLY A 529 0.74 18.10 -4.52
CA GLY A 529 2.04 17.79 -5.10
C GLY A 529 3.10 18.83 -4.81
N ASP A 530 4.33 18.35 -4.88
CA ASP A 530 5.52 19.14 -4.77
C ASP A 530 5.76 19.96 -6.04
N GLY A 531 6.62 20.96 -5.89
CA GLY A 531 7.07 21.79 -6.99
C GLY A 531 6.29 23.08 -7.20
N GLY A 532 6.98 24.02 -7.80
CA GLY A 532 6.53 25.40 -7.86
C GLY A 532 7.26 26.23 -8.90
N GLN A 533 7.17 27.54 -8.69
CA GLN A 533 7.85 28.55 -9.49
C GLN A 533 8.63 29.50 -8.59
N CYS A 534 9.76 30.00 -9.08
CA CYS A 534 10.54 31.00 -8.35
C CYS A 534 9.76 32.32 -8.25
N SER A 535 9.79 32.92 -7.05
CA SER A 535 8.88 34.00 -6.66
C SER A 535 8.92 35.26 -7.54
N SER A 536 10.06 35.56 -8.18
CA SER A 536 10.20 36.70 -9.09
C SER A 536 10.36 36.26 -10.55
N THR A 537 10.93 35.08 -10.78
CA THR A 537 11.11 34.46 -12.09
C THR A 537 10.05 33.38 -12.32
N SER A 538 8.79 33.78 -12.52
CA SER A 538 7.64 32.84 -12.56
C SER A 538 7.69 31.78 -13.67
N SER A 539 8.59 31.88 -14.65
CA SER A 539 8.80 30.82 -15.65
C SER A 539 9.80 29.75 -15.21
N GLN A 540 10.58 29.98 -14.15
CA GLN A 540 11.56 29.03 -13.65
C GLN A 540 10.87 28.10 -12.65
N LEU A 541 10.81 26.82 -13.03
CA LEU A 541 10.33 25.76 -12.17
C LEU A 541 11.34 25.51 -11.05
N CYS A 542 10.83 25.18 -9.87
CA CYS A 542 11.62 24.84 -8.71
C CYS A 542 10.96 23.71 -7.93
N LEU A 543 11.76 23.02 -7.13
CA LEU A 543 11.31 22.09 -6.11
C LEU A 543 11.66 22.67 -4.73
N THR A 544 12.87 23.21 -4.60
CA THR A 544 13.38 23.83 -3.38
C THR A 544 13.83 25.27 -3.63
N ASN A 545 14.09 26.01 -2.56
CA ASN A 545 14.70 27.35 -2.68
C ASN A 545 16.07 27.33 -3.37
N ALA A 546 16.81 26.22 -3.30
CA ALA A 546 18.11 26.08 -3.93
C ALA A 546 18.01 26.08 -5.47
N ASP A 547 16.85 25.73 -6.02
CA ASP A 547 16.61 25.75 -7.46
C ASP A 547 16.35 27.16 -8.00
N CYS A 548 16.20 28.17 -7.12
CA CYS A 548 15.87 29.53 -7.49
C CYS A 548 17.10 30.47 -7.48
N PRO A 549 17.07 31.55 -8.28
CA PRO A 549 18.11 32.57 -8.24
C PRO A 549 18.29 33.15 -6.82
N SER A 550 19.51 33.62 -6.53
CA SER A 550 19.82 34.19 -5.21
C SER A 550 18.84 35.33 -4.84
N GLY A 551 18.21 35.19 -3.67
CA GLY A 551 17.21 36.13 -3.16
C GLY A 551 15.76 35.81 -3.54
N GLU A 552 15.53 34.77 -4.34
CA GLU A 552 14.20 34.21 -4.61
C GLU A 552 13.92 32.97 -3.75
N THR A 553 12.64 32.63 -3.63
CA THR A 553 12.17 31.42 -2.95
C THR A 553 11.29 30.62 -3.88
N CYS A 554 11.29 29.30 -3.71
CA CYS A 554 10.37 28.44 -4.43
C CYS A 554 8.96 28.61 -3.85
N THR A 555 8.02 29.01 -4.71
CA THR A 555 6.61 29.10 -4.34
C THR A 555 5.92 27.85 -4.85
N VAL A 556 5.62 26.91 -3.95
CA VAL A 556 4.91 25.66 -4.30
C VAL A 556 3.55 26.03 -4.90
N THR A 557 3.32 25.57 -6.13
CA THR A 557 2.04 25.78 -6.83
C THR A 557 1.22 24.51 -6.90
N GLY A 558 1.85 23.35 -6.73
CA GLY A 558 1.25 22.04 -6.96
C GLY A 558 0.78 21.85 -8.40
N GLY A 559 0.02 20.78 -8.62
CA GLY A 559 -0.60 20.45 -9.89
C GLY A 559 0.41 20.16 -10.99
N SER A 560 1.37 19.27 -10.70
CA SER A 560 2.54 19.01 -11.54
C SER A 560 2.22 18.36 -12.88
N TYR A 561 0.98 17.89 -13.11
CA TYR A 561 0.53 17.38 -14.40
C TYR A 561 -0.96 17.64 -14.71
N LYS A 562 -1.34 17.42 -15.97
CA LYS A 562 -2.73 17.29 -16.42
C LYS A 562 -2.97 15.96 -17.11
N LEU A 563 -4.10 15.33 -16.84
CA LEU A 563 -4.53 14.11 -17.51
C LEU A 563 -5.56 14.43 -18.61
N HIS A 564 -5.29 13.96 -19.82
CA HIS A 564 -6.20 14.10 -20.97
C HIS A 564 -6.91 12.77 -21.23
N TYR A 565 -8.23 12.75 -21.12
CA TYR A 565 -9.00 11.53 -21.29
C TYR A 565 -10.34 11.78 -21.97
N THR A 566 -10.89 10.72 -22.55
CA THR A 566 -12.22 10.71 -23.15
C THR A 566 -13.11 9.69 -22.47
N ILE A 567 -14.40 10.02 -22.34
CA ILE A 567 -15.40 9.12 -21.80
C ILE A 567 -16.47 8.90 -22.86
N ALA A 568 -16.83 7.63 -23.08
CA ALA A 568 -17.81 7.25 -24.07
C ALA A 568 -18.80 6.22 -23.50
N ARG A 569 -20.10 6.49 -23.66
CA ARG A 569 -21.13 5.48 -23.41
C ARG A 569 -21.27 4.54 -24.60
N ARG A 570 -21.00 3.26 -24.36
CA ARG A 570 -21.07 2.21 -25.38
C ARG A 570 -22.49 1.63 -25.52
N SER A 571 -22.81 1.20 -26.74
CA SER A 571 -24.10 0.60 -27.11
C SER A 571 -24.28 -0.79 -26.56
#